data_AF-A0A7C2VNH5-F1
#
_entry.id   AF-A0A7C2VNH5-F1
#
_cell.length_a   1.000
_cell.length_b   1.000
_cell.length_c   1.000
_cell.angle_alpha   90.00
_cell.angle_beta   90.00
_cell.angle_gamma   90.00
#
_symmetry.space_group_name_H-M   'P 1'
#
loop_
_entity.id
_entity.type
_entity.pdbx_description
1 polymer ?
#
loop_
_entity_poly.entity_id
_entity_poly.type
_entity_poly.pdbx_seq_one_letter_code
_entity_poly.pdbx_strand_id
1 'polypeptide(L)'
;MMLKISGPNLSPDSEICRIVKSYGFKIRHYRLGDEENAFYFETPPYLIDVVVAGSRDVVPYKSFFEEVLEALEKERNVTVFFVQDEEAEKETAVVEYGDEEIRFSLELPNGTIYDGPVTIPIRLSLKNNTSETVNIVVKKNTPFKVRVTDLNDEDLLLIEGDDTEEEDVFKVDPGMEITEEFTLNIEDFKGNILLRGETQFFKYKEGLTMFQTEPIKLTIK
;
A
#
# COMPACT_ATOMS: atom_id res chain seq x y z
N MET A 1 -0.57 12.22 11.52
CA MET A 1 -0.53 13.35 10.57
C MET A 1 0.16 12.86 9.31
N MET A 2 -0.42 13.11 8.13
CA MET A 2 0.13 12.65 6.83
C MET A 2 0.55 13.83 5.95
N LEU A 3 1.55 13.62 5.10
CA LEU A 3 1.90 14.56 4.05
C LEU A 3 1.00 14.31 2.84
N LYS A 4 0.24 15.32 2.41
CA LYS A 4 -0.58 15.28 1.20
C LYS A 4 0.14 15.98 0.07
N ILE A 5 0.19 15.33 -1.09
CA ILE A 5 0.59 15.92 -2.37
C ILE A 5 -0.60 15.82 -3.30
N SER A 6 -1.04 16.94 -3.88
CA SER A 6 -2.17 16.93 -4.79
C SER A 6 -1.96 17.86 -5.98
N GLY A 7 -2.49 17.46 -7.14
CA GLY A 7 -2.38 18.22 -8.37
C GLY A 7 -2.92 17.47 -9.59
N PRO A 8 -3.04 18.15 -10.73
CA PRO A 8 -3.50 17.54 -11.97
C PRO A 8 -2.43 16.59 -12.53
N ASN A 9 -2.85 15.42 -13.04
CA ASN A 9 -1.96 14.40 -13.61
C ASN A 9 -0.88 13.85 -12.65
N LEU A 10 -1.01 14.09 -11.35
CA LEU A 10 -0.07 13.57 -10.37
C LEU A 10 -0.13 12.03 -10.39
N SER A 11 1.03 11.38 -10.41
CA SER A 11 1.14 9.92 -10.35
C SER A 11 2.09 9.50 -9.23
N PRO A 12 2.06 8.23 -8.79
CA PRO A 12 3.00 7.71 -7.81
C PRO A 12 4.47 7.79 -8.26
N ASP A 13 4.70 7.98 -9.57
CA ASP A 13 6.00 8.03 -10.23
C ASP A 13 6.40 9.45 -10.69
N SER A 14 5.62 10.47 -10.34
CA SER A 14 5.98 11.89 -10.56
C SER A 14 7.27 12.27 -9.81
N GLU A 15 7.95 13.35 -10.23
CA GLU A 15 9.25 13.77 -9.67
C GLU A 15 9.09 14.05 -8.17
N ILE A 16 8.04 14.77 -7.79
CA ILE A 16 7.77 15.12 -6.40
C ILE A 16 7.46 13.90 -5.52
N CYS A 17 6.69 12.92 -6.04
CA CYS A 17 6.40 11.68 -5.33
C CYS A 17 7.67 10.83 -5.16
N ARG A 18 8.56 10.79 -6.15
CA ARG A 18 9.85 10.08 -6.08
C ARG A 18 10.79 10.71 -5.06
N ILE A 19 10.88 12.03 -5.02
CA ILE A 19 11.66 12.76 -4.00
C ILE A 19 11.11 12.40 -2.62
N VAL A 20 9.81 12.54 -2.40
CA VAL A 20 9.21 12.26 -1.08
C VAL A 20 9.45 10.81 -0.65
N LYS A 21 9.31 9.84 -1.57
CA LYS A 21 9.65 8.43 -1.32
C LYS A 21 11.13 8.19 -1.00
N SER A 22 12.06 8.91 -1.65
CA SER A 22 13.51 8.74 -1.40
C SER A 22 13.92 9.16 0.02
N TYR A 23 13.13 10.06 0.64
CA TYR A 23 13.25 10.44 2.05
C TYR A 23 12.43 9.53 2.98
N GLY A 24 12.01 8.35 2.51
CA GLY A 24 11.42 7.28 3.31
C GLY A 24 9.93 7.43 3.63
N PHE A 25 9.25 8.40 3.04
CA PHE A 25 7.79 8.50 3.10
C PHE A 25 7.15 7.38 2.26
N LYS A 26 6.06 6.80 2.78
CA LYS A 26 5.32 5.73 2.10
C LYS A 26 3.92 6.19 1.77
N ILE A 27 3.46 5.96 0.54
CA ILE A 27 2.05 6.20 0.19
C ILE A 27 1.21 5.22 0.99
N ARG A 28 0.21 5.74 1.71
CA ARG A 28 -0.79 4.95 2.45
C ARG A 28 -2.20 5.13 1.94
N HIS A 29 -2.49 6.30 1.39
CA HIS A 29 -3.78 6.55 0.76
C HIS A 29 -3.61 7.33 -0.53
N TYR A 30 -4.59 7.23 -1.42
CA TYR A 30 -4.67 8.05 -2.61
C TYR A 30 -6.11 8.29 -3.06
N ARG A 31 -6.28 9.35 -3.84
CA ARG A 31 -7.49 9.66 -4.59
C ARG A 31 -7.10 9.91 -6.03
N LEU A 32 -7.69 9.16 -6.95
CA LEU A 32 -7.61 9.45 -8.38
C LEU A 32 -8.90 10.14 -8.80
N GLY A 33 -8.80 11.32 -9.39
CA GLY A 33 -9.94 12.12 -9.80
C GLY A 33 -9.79 12.64 -11.22
N ASP A 34 -10.91 13.08 -11.81
CA ASP A 34 -10.92 13.63 -13.18
C ASP A 34 -10.14 14.95 -13.28
N GLU A 35 -10.15 15.76 -12.21
CA GLU A 35 -9.51 17.08 -12.17
C GLU A 35 -8.19 17.08 -11.36
N GLU A 36 -8.14 16.34 -10.26
CA GLU A 36 -7.02 16.35 -9.32
C GLU A 36 -6.80 14.96 -8.71
N ASN A 37 -5.55 14.52 -8.73
CA ASN A 37 -5.09 13.35 -7.98
C ASN A 37 -4.47 13.81 -6.66
N ALA A 38 -4.62 13.00 -5.61
CA ALA A 38 -3.99 13.24 -4.32
C ALA A 38 -3.33 11.96 -3.80
N PHE A 39 -2.13 12.07 -3.25
CA PHE A 39 -1.42 11.00 -2.55
C PHE A 39 -1.11 11.43 -1.13
N TYR A 40 -1.38 10.54 -0.18
CA TYR A 40 -1.19 10.76 1.24
C TYR A 40 -0.09 9.83 1.73
N PHE A 41 0.94 10.42 2.30
CA PHE A 41 2.15 9.74 2.71
C PHE A 41 2.24 9.66 4.24
N GLU A 42 2.52 8.47 4.74
CA GLU A 42 2.93 8.28 6.12
C GLU A 42 4.29 8.93 6.35
N THR A 43 4.35 9.74 7.39
CA THR A 43 5.59 10.38 7.83
C THR A 43 6.43 9.33 8.57
N PRO A 44 7.66 9.04 8.14
CA PRO A 44 8.48 8.04 8.80
C PRO A 44 8.83 8.48 10.24
N PRO A 45 8.90 7.53 11.20
CA PRO A 45 9.02 7.84 12.64
C PRO A 45 10.22 8.74 12.99
N TYR A 46 11.36 8.51 12.34
CA TYR A 46 12.58 9.28 12.59
C TYR A 46 12.47 10.76 12.20
N LEU A 47 11.55 11.13 11.30
CA LEU A 47 11.34 12.54 10.98
C LEU A 47 10.54 13.28 12.06
N ILE A 48 9.72 12.57 12.85
CA ILE A 48 8.93 13.15 13.95
C ILE A 48 9.85 13.52 15.11
N ASP A 49 10.80 12.65 15.45
CA ASP A 49 11.75 12.88 16.55
C ASP A 49 12.70 14.06 16.30
N VAL A 50 13.08 14.30 15.04
CA VAL A 50 13.97 15.41 14.67
C VAL A 50 13.26 16.77 14.75
N VAL A 51 11.94 16.82 14.54
CA VAL A 51 11.15 18.06 14.75
C VAL A 51 11.06 18.42 16.24
N VAL A 52 11.10 17.42 17.13
CA VAL A 52 11.05 17.61 18.60
C VAL A 52 12.44 17.98 19.16
N ALA A 53 13.51 17.40 18.63
CA ALA A 53 14.88 17.70 19.01
C ALA A 53 15.41 18.91 18.24
N GLY A 54 15.01 20.12 18.62
CA GLY A 54 15.45 21.40 18.04
C GLY A 54 16.96 21.67 18.13
N SER A 55 17.78 20.89 17.43
CA SER A 55 19.21 21.08 17.28
C SER A 55 19.50 21.56 15.86
N ARG A 56 20.12 22.73 15.77
CA ARG A 56 20.47 23.44 14.53
C ARG A 56 21.55 22.75 13.69
N ASP A 57 21.98 21.53 14.03
CA ASP A 57 23.16 20.88 13.45
C ASP A 57 22.94 19.41 13.00
N VAL A 58 21.74 19.06 12.54
CA VAL A 58 21.54 17.80 11.79
C VAL A 58 21.07 18.14 10.38
N VAL A 59 22.06 18.35 9.50
CA VAL A 59 21.91 18.50 8.04
C VAL A 59 21.46 17.15 7.48
N PRO A 60 20.16 16.98 7.14
CA PRO A 60 19.77 16.80 5.74
C PRO A 60 18.42 17.47 5.35
N TYR A 61 17.79 18.27 6.22
CA TYR A 61 16.44 18.82 5.94
C TYR A 61 16.42 20.00 4.97
N LYS A 62 17.51 20.77 4.89
CA LYS A 62 17.60 21.88 3.96
C LYS A 62 17.49 21.38 2.51
N SER A 63 18.10 20.23 2.19
CA SER A 63 18.01 19.62 0.86
C SER A 63 16.61 19.07 0.56
N PHE A 64 15.92 18.44 1.52
CA PHE A 64 14.56 17.93 1.28
C PHE A 64 13.59 19.04 0.87
N PHE A 65 13.51 20.12 1.67
CA PHE A 65 12.60 21.22 1.37
C PHE A 65 13.00 21.97 0.11
N GLU A 66 14.31 22.14 -0.15
CA GLU A 66 14.80 22.76 -1.40
C GLU A 66 14.45 21.89 -2.62
N GLU A 67 14.67 20.57 -2.57
CA GLU A 67 14.32 19.64 -3.66
C GLU A 67 12.81 19.59 -3.92
N VAL A 68 11.98 19.58 -2.87
CA VAL A 68 10.52 19.63 -3.02
C VAL A 68 10.09 20.97 -3.62
N LEU A 69 10.66 22.09 -3.18
CA LEU A 69 10.36 23.41 -3.75
C LEU A 69 10.78 23.49 -5.22
N GLU A 70 11.96 22.99 -5.58
CA GLU A 70 12.42 22.92 -6.97
C GLU A 70 11.51 22.05 -7.85
N ALA A 71 11.02 20.91 -7.32
CA ALA A 71 10.06 20.06 -8.02
C ALA A 71 8.71 20.76 -8.20
N LEU A 72 8.22 21.48 -7.19
CA LEU A 72 7.00 22.27 -7.26
C LEU A 72 7.08 23.41 -8.28
N GLU A 73 8.24 24.01 -8.48
CA GLU A 73 8.44 25.03 -9.52
C GLU A 73 8.33 24.45 -10.94
N LYS A 74 8.72 23.18 -11.13
CA LYS A 74 8.62 22.45 -12.40
C LYS A 74 7.21 21.91 -12.64
N GLU A 75 6.59 21.33 -11.61
CA GLU A 75 5.25 20.75 -11.63
C GLU A 75 4.19 21.82 -11.29
N ARG A 76 3.80 22.62 -12.29
CA ARG A 76 2.78 23.66 -12.10
C ARG A 76 1.47 23.08 -11.55
N ASN A 77 0.90 23.77 -10.56
CA ASN A 77 -0.37 23.43 -9.89
C ASN A 77 -0.34 22.19 -9.01
N VAL A 78 0.82 21.79 -8.51
CA VAL A 78 0.94 20.83 -7.41
C VAL A 78 0.96 21.57 -6.08
N THR A 79 0.32 21.01 -5.06
CA THR A 79 0.31 21.51 -3.69
C THR A 79 0.80 20.43 -2.73
N VAL A 80 1.54 20.84 -1.70
CA VAL A 80 2.12 19.97 -0.67
C VAL A 80 1.82 20.56 0.69
N PHE A 81 1.15 19.80 1.56
CA PHE A 81 0.84 20.23 2.92
C PHE A 81 0.55 19.04 3.83
N PHE A 82 0.63 19.25 5.14
CA PHE A 82 0.25 18.24 6.12
C PHE A 82 -1.25 18.27 6.39
N VAL A 83 -1.85 17.08 6.51
CA VAL A 83 -3.26 16.89 6.86
C VAL A 83 -3.41 15.96 8.05
N GLN A 84 -4.59 16.01 8.68
CA GLN A 84 -4.97 15.04 9.71
C GLN A 84 -5.21 13.67 9.08
N ASP A 85 -5.02 12.61 9.87
CA ASP A 85 -5.10 11.24 9.36
C ASP A 85 -6.53 10.90 8.90
N GLU A 86 -7.53 11.47 9.58
CA GLU A 86 -8.95 11.26 9.30
C GLU A 86 -9.39 11.78 7.92
N GLU A 87 -8.62 12.69 7.31
CA GLU A 87 -8.85 13.11 5.92
C GLU A 87 -8.41 12.03 4.93
N ALA A 88 -7.26 11.40 5.18
CA ALA A 88 -6.69 10.36 4.33
C ALA A 88 -7.42 9.02 4.48
N GLU A 89 -7.84 8.66 5.70
CA GLU A 89 -8.45 7.36 6.03
C GLU A 89 -9.77 7.04 5.31
N LYS A 90 -10.36 8.02 4.62
CA LYS A 90 -11.58 7.86 3.81
C LYS A 90 -11.27 7.62 2.32
N GLU A 91 -10.06 7.89 1.90
CA GLU A 91 -9.58 7.72 0.53
C GLU A 91 -8.98 6.32 0.37
N THR A 92 -8.83 5.83 -0.86
CA THR A 92 -8.33 4.48 -1.14
C THR A 92 -7.04 4.20 -0.38
N ALA A 93 -7.06 3.20 0.50
CA ALA A 93 -5.87 2.81 1.25
C ALA A 93 -5.04 1.83 0.43
N VAL A 94 -3.72 1.95 0.49
CA VAL A 94 -2.79 1.08 -0.21
C VAL A 94 -1.56 0.80 0.63
N VAL A 95 -1.10 -0.44 0.57
CA VAL A 95 0.20 -0.84 1.09
C VAL A 95 0.89 -1.69 0.04
N GLU A 96 2.17 -1.42 -0.15
CA GLU A 96 3.02 -2.15 -1.09
C GLU A 96 4.10 -2.90 -0.31
N TYR A 97 4.31 -4.16 -0.65
CA TYR A 97 5.54 -4.88 -0.39
C TYR A 97 6.51 -4.56 -1.54
N GLY A 98 7.70 -4.05 -1.18
CA GLY A 98 8.62 -3.46 -2.15
C GLY A 98 10.00 -4.14 -2.18
N ASP A 99 10.19 -4.97 -3.20
CA ASP A 99 11.43 -5.06 -3.97
C ASP A 99 11.17 -4.34 -5.32
N GLU A 100 12.19 -3.79 -6.00
CA GLU A 100 12.00 -3.12 -7.30
C GLU A 100 11.54 -4.10 -8.39
N GLU A 101 11.93 -5.36 -8.25
CA GLU A 101 11.68 -6.44 -9.19
C GLU A 101 10.23 -6.94 -9.19
N ILE A 102 9.60 -7.05 -8.01
CA ILE A 102 8.22 -7.51 -7.88
C ILE A 102 7.47 -6.57 -6.95
N ARG A 103 6.39 -5.97 -7.46
CA ARG A 103 5.50 -5.13 -6.67
C ARG A 103 4.27 -5.93 -6.28
N PHE A 104 4.08 -6.14 -4.98
CA PHE A 104 2.87 -6.77 -4.45
C PHE A 104 2.12 -5.74 -3.60
N SER A 105 0.85 -5.51 -3.87
CA SER A 105 0.05 -4.50 -3.18
C SER A 105 -1.25 -5.06 -2.63
N LEU A 106 -1.72 -4.42 -1.57
CA LEU A 106 -3.07 -4.55 -1.05
C LEU A 106 -3.73 -3.16 -1.10
N GLU A 107 -4.92 -3.09 -1.68
CA GLU A 107 -5.73 -1.89 -1.80
C GLU A 107 -7.11 -2.07 -1.16
N LEU A 108 -7.60 -1.01 -0.51
CA LEU A 108 -8.96 -0.87 0.00
C LEU A 108 -9.62 0.36 -0.61
N PRO A 109 -10.50 0.19 -1.62
CA PRO A 109 -11.07 1.30 -2.38
C PRO A 109 -11.83 2.35 -1.57
N ASN A 110 -12.36 1.96 -0.41
CA ASN A 110 -13.25 2.80 0.41
C ASN A 110 -12.60 3.25 1.72
N GLY A 111 -11.27 3.31 1.77
CA GLY A 111 -10.51 3.72 2.95
C GLY A 111 -10.37 2.63 4.01
N THR A 112 -10.22 3.05 5.27
CA THR A 112 -9.91 2.15 6.41
C THR A 112 -10.90 2.24 7.56
N ILE A 113 -11.88 3.16 7.48
CA ILE A 113 -12.89 3.36 8.51
C ILE A 113 -14.26 3.01 7.95
N TYR A 114 -14.97 2.12 8.64
CA TYR A 114 -16.27 1.61 8.24
C TYR A 114 -17.27 1.64 9.41
N ASP A 115 -18.54 1.85 9.10
CA ASP A 115 -19.65 1.71 10.06
C ASP A 115 -20.26 0.31 9.89
N GLY A 116 -20.33 -0.49 10.97
CA GLY A 116 -20.83 -1.87 10.90
C GLY A 116 -22.37 -1.97 10.92
N PRO A 117 -22.97 -3.04 10.35
CA PRO A 117 -22.38 -4.13 9.57
C PRO A 117 -21.92 -3.69 8.18
N VAL A 118 -20.84 -4.30 7.66
CA VAL A 118 -20.18 -3.83 6.43
C VAL A 118 -19.59 -4.95 5.57
N THR A 119 -19.57 -4.72 4.27
CA THR A 119 -18.85 -5.52 3.27
C THR A 119 -17.70 -4.69 2.72
N ILE A 120 -16.47 -5.15 2.92
CA ILE A 120 -15.25 -4.45 2.56
C ILE A 120 -14.64 -5.12 1.32
N PRO A 121 -14.58 -4.44 0.16
CA PRO A 121 -13.85 -4.93 -1.00
C PRO A 121 -12.34 -4.76 -0.78
N ILE A 122 -11.58 -5.79 -1.11
CA ILE A 122 -10.13 -5.86 -0.95
C ILE A 122 -9.54 -6.24 -2.30
N ARG A 123 -8.54 -5.50 -2.77
CA ARG A 123 -7.85 -5.82 -4.01
C ARG A 123 -6.40 -6.17 -3.72
N LEU A 124 -5.95 -7.31 -4.24
CA LEU A 124 -4.55 -7.69 -4.23
C LEU A 124 -4.01 -7.64 -5.65
N SER A 125 -2.82 -7.06 -5.84
CA SER A 125 -2.14 -7.12 -7.13
C SER A 125 -0.68 -7.49 -7.02
N LEU A 126 -0.20 -8.25 -8.01
CA LEU A 126 1.20 -8.62 -8.16
C LEU A 126 1.65 -8.24 -9.57
N LYS A 127 2.58 -7.29 -9.64
CA LYS A 127 3.20 -6.83 -10.87
C LYS A 127 4.64 -7.33 -10.97
N ASN A 128 4.93 -8.01 -12.08
CA ASN A 128 6.26 -8.47 -12.39
C ASN A 128 7.04 -7.40 -13.17
N ASN A 129 8.01 -6.74 -12.53
CA ASN A 129 8.89 -5.77 -13.20
C ASN A 129 10.23 -6.40 -13.64
N THR A 130 10.42 -7.70 -13.43
CA THR A 130 11.64 -8.40 -13.89
C THR A 130 11.61 -8.65 -15.39
N SER A 131 12.74 -9.10 -15.93
CA SER A 131 12.84 -9.58 -17.31
C SER A 131 12.43 -11.04 -17.51
N GLU A 132 12.06 -11.75 -16.44
CA GLU A 132 11.76 -13.19 -16.47
C GLU A 132 10.31 -13.47 -16.05
N THR A 133 9.72 -14.55 -16.55
CA THR A 133 8.37 -14.98 -16.13
C THR A 133 8.42 -15.54 -14.71
N VAL A 134 7.53 -15.05 -13.84
CA VAL A 134 7.32 -15.62 -12.51
C VAL A 134 6.21 -16.66 -12.56
N ASN A 135 6.48 -17.87 -12.07
CA ASN A 135 5.50 -18.95 -12.01
C ASN A 135 5.10 -19.21 -10.55
N ILE A 136 3.82 -19.02 -10.25
CA ILE A 136 3.25 -19.29 -8.92
C ILE A 136 2.43 -20.58 -9.03
N VAL A 137 2.99 -21.67 -8.52
CA VAL A 137 2.37 -23.00 -8.52
C VAL A 137 1.62 -23.21 -7.22
N VAL A 138 0.31 -23.41 -7.29
CA VAL A 138 -0.56 -23.49 -6.10
C VAL A 138 -1.64 -24.56 -6.27
N LYS A 139 -2.17 -25.08 -5.15
CA LYS A 139 -3.34 -25.99 -5.12
C LYS A 139 -4.62 -25.24 -4.76
N LYS A 140 -4.70 -23.99 -5.20
CA LYS A 140 -5.77 -23.06 -4.93
C LYS A 140 -6.15 -22.41 -6.25
N ASN A 141 -7.41 -22.04 -6.42
CA ASN A 141 -7.86 -21.31 -7.60
C ASN A 141 -7.42 -19.82 -7.64
N THR A 142 -6.56 -19.39 -6.70
CA THR A 142 -5.99 -18.04 -6.63
C THR A 142 -4.55 -18.10 -6.08
N PRO A 143 -3.64 -17.22 -6.54
CA PRO A 143 -2.28 -17.16 -6.03
C PRO A 143 -2.15 -16.33 -4.74
N PHE A 144 -3.25 -15.77 -4.23
CA PHE A 144 -3.23 -14.83 -3.11
C PHE A 144 -4.08 -15.29 -1.92
N LYS A 145 -3.85 -14.66 -0.78
CA LYS A 145 -4.66 -14.78 0.42
C LYS A 145 -4.67 -13.46 1.18
N VAL A 146 -5.73 -13.25 1.94
CA VAL A 146 -5.91 -12.10 2.81
C VAL A 146 -6.01 -12.61 4.25
N ARG A 147 -5.09 -12.18 5.10
CA ARG A 147 -5.08 -12.52 6.52
C ARG A 147 -5.66 -11.36 7.33
N VAL A 148 -6.60 -11.67 8.20
CA VAL A 148 -7.20 -10.76 9.16
C VAL A 148 -6.75 -11.17 10.56
N THR A 149 -6.18 -10.22 11.29
CA THR A 149 -5.65 -10.42 12.64
C THR A 149 -6.18 -9.36 13.59
N ASP A 150 -6.12 -9.62 14.89
CA ASP A 150 -6.36 -8.60 15.91
C ASP A 150 -5.13 -7.66 16.06
N LEU A 151 -5.15 -6.75 17.05
CA LEU A 151 -4.02 -5.85 17.30
C LEU A 151 -2.78 -6.53 17.91
N ASN A 152 -2.90 -7.79 18.35
CA ASN A 152 -1.82 -8.60 18.90
C ASN A 152 -1.27 -9.59 17.86
N ASP A 153 -1.65 -9.45 16.59
CA ASP A 153 -1.33 -10.38 15.50
C ASP A 153 -1.90 -11.80 15.72
N GLU A 154 -2.96 -11.96 16.51
CA GLU A 154 -3.71 -13.23 16.58
C GLU A 154 -4.61 -13.39 15.36
N ASP A 155 -4.52 -14.54 14.67
CA ASP A 155 -5.32 -14.84 13.48
C ASP A 155 -6.83 -14.89 13.81
N LEU A 156 -7.61 -14.04 13.15
CA LEU A 156 -9.08 -14.01 13.27
C LEU A 156 -9.75 -14.71 12.09
N LEU A 157 -9.26 -14.44 10.88
CA LEU A 157 -9.82 -14.97 9.64
C LEU A 157 -8.74 -15.04 8.57
N LEU A 158 -8.79 -16.09 7.75
CA LEU A 158 -8.01 -16.22 6.53
C LEU A 158 -8.98 -16.34 5.35
N ILE A 159 -8.87 -15.44 4.38
CA ILE A 159 -9.63 -15.47 3.13
C ILE A 159 -8.67 -15.93 2.04
N GLU A 160 -8.95 -17.06 1.43
CA GLU A 160 -8.20 -17.61 0.30
C GLU A 160 -9.16 -18.34 -0.63
N GLY A 161 -8.66 -18.74 -1.79
CA GLY A 161 -9.44 -19.51 -2.75
C GLY A 161 -9.72 -20.94 -2.32
N ASP A 162 -10.58 -21.59 -3.11
CA ASP A 162 -10.93 -22.99 -2.93
C ASP A 162 -9.78 -23.90 -3.34
N ASP A 163 -9.71 -25.07 -2.70
CA ASP A 163 -8.75 -26.11 -3.06
C ASP A 163 -9.03 -26.65 -4.47
N THR A 164 -7.96 -26.89 -5.23
CA THR A 164 -8.01 -27.51 -6.56
C THR A 164 -7.49 -28.95 -6.48
N GLU A 165 -8.04 -29.85 -7.30
CA GLU A 165 -7.58 -31.25 -7.36
C GLU A 165 -6.15 -31.38 -7.90
N GLU A 166 -5.78 -30.50 -8.84
CA GLU A 166 -4.46 -30.42 -9.46
C GLU A 166 -3.75 -29.11 -9.11
N GLU A 167 -2.43 -29.10 -9.24
CA GLU A 167 -1.64 -27.87 -9.13
C GLU A 167 -1.91 -26.96 -10.33
N ASP A 168 -2.32 -25.73 -10.05
CA ASP A 168 -2.45 -24.67 -11.05
C ASP A 168 -1.17 -23.81 -11.08
N VAL A 169 -0.86 -23.24 -12.24
CA VAL A 169 0.34 -22.42 -12.46
C VAL A 169 -0.06 -21.04 -12.96
N PHE A 170 -0.03 -20.07 -12.06
CA PHE A 170 -0.21 -18.66 -12.40
C PHE A 170 1.10 -18.12 -12.97
N LYS A 171 1.11 -17.86 -14.28
CA LYS A 171 2.26 -17.29 -14.98
C LYS A 171 2.12 -15.78 -15.06
N VAL A 172 3.07 -15.06 -14.50
CA VAL A 172 3.13 -13.60 -14.53
C VAL A 172 4.32 -13.20 -15.38
N ASP A 173 4.06 -12.89 -16.65
CA ASP A 173 5.10 -12.50 -17.60
C ASP A 173 5.70 -11.11 -17.28
N PRO A 174 6.88 -10.77 -17.82
CA PRO A 174 7.47 -9.43 -17.66
C PRO A 174 6.49 -8.30 -18.00
N GLY A 175 6.31 -7.37 -17.07
CA GLY A 175 5.39 -6.23 -17.18
C GLY A 175 3.92 -6.57 -16.91
N MET A 176 3.57 -7.84 -16.74
CA MET A 176 2.21 -8.27 -16.41
C MET A 176 1.88 -7.95 -14.95
N GLU A 177 0.63 -7.60 -14.73
CA GLU A 177 0.03 -7.47 -13.40
C GLU A 177 -1.16 -8.43 -13.33
N ILE A 178 -1.17 -9.26 -12.30
CA ILE A 178 -2.34 -10.04 -11.91
C ILE A 178 -3.04 -9.34 -10.76
N THR A 179 -4.37 -9.24 -10.83
CA THR A 179 -5.19 -8.56 -9.83
C THR A 179 -6.36 -9.47 -9.47
N GLU A 180 -6.61 -9.62 -8.17
CA GLU A 180 -7.76 -10.36 -7.65
C GLU A 180 -8.51 -9.50 -6.63
N GLU A 181 -9.82 -9.73 -6.56
CA GLU A 181 -10.69 -9.04 -5.61
C GLU A 181 -11.27 -10.03 -4.61
N PHE A 182 -11.10 -9.70 -3.33
CA PHE A 182 -11.63 -10.43 -2.18
C PHE A 182 -12.69 -9.58 -1.49
N THR A 183 -13.54 -10.23 -0.70
CA THR A 183 -14.58 -9.55 0.07
C THR A 183 -14.52 -9.99 1.53
N LEU A 184 -14.42 -9.03 2.44
CA LEU A 184 -14.51 -9.26 3.88
C LEU A 184 -15.88 -8.80 4.38
N ASN A 185 -16.67 -9.73 4.91
CA ASN A 185 -17.98 -9.42 5.50
C ASN A 185 -17.85 -9.37 7.03
N ILE A 186 -18.31 -8.27 7.63
CA ILE A 186 -18.28 -8.03 9.07
C ILE A 186 -19.69 -7.70 9.54
N GLU A 187 -20.32 -8.64 10.26
CA GLU A 187 -21.69 -8.47 10.77
C GLU A 187 -21.69 -7.93 12.21
N ASP A 188 -21.05 -8.64 13.14
CA ASP A 188 -21.14 -8.39 14.59
C ASP A 188 -19.76 -8.11 15.22
N PHE A 189 -18.97 -7.18 14.67
CA PHE A 189 -17.70 -6.75 15.25
C PHE A 189 -17.57 -5.23 15.27
N LYS A 190 -17.07 -4.69 16.39
CA LYS A 190 -16.69 -3.29 16.55
C LYS A 190 -15.31 -3.23 17.18
N GLY A 191 -14.41 -2.45 16.60
CA GLY A 191 -13.03 -2.37 17.05
C GLY A 191 -12.05 -2.21 15.91
N ASN A 192 -10.79 -2.54 16.18
CA ASN A 192 -9.72 -2.46 15.19
C ASN A 192 -9.26 -3.87 14.82
N ILE A 193 -9.00 -4.10 13.54
CA ILE A 193 -8.37 -5.31 13.00
C ILE A 193 -7.23 -4.91 12.07
N LEU A 194 -6.29 -5.83 11.85
CA LEU A 194 -5.19 -5.67 10.93
C LEU A 194 -5.39 -6.59 9.73
N LEU A 195 -5.22 -6.04 8.54
CA LEU A 195 -5.39 -6.73 7.26
C LEU A 195 -4.04 -6.83 6.55
N ARG A 196 -3.64 -8.04 6.14
CA ARG A 196 -2.42 -8.27 5.35
C ARG A 196 -2.75 -9.02 4.07
N GLY A 197 -2.17 -8.57 2.96
CA GLY A 197 -2.13 -9.33 1.73
C GLY A 197 -0.94 -10.27 1.77
N GLU A 198 -1.12 -11.50 1.33
CA GLU A 198 -0.04 -12.46 1.14
C GLU A 198 -0.20 -13.17 -0.20
N THR A 199 0.91 -13.54 -0.82
CA THR A 199 0.87 -14.57 -1.85
C THR A 199 0.78 -15.95 -1.19
N GLN A 200 0.37 -16.96 -1.93
CA GLN A 200 0.68 -18.34 -1.57
C GLN A 200 2.20 -18.54 -1.63
N PHE A 201 2.72 -19.63 -1.03
CA PHE A 201 4.15 -19.95 -1.18
C PHE A 201 4.45 -20.37 -2.61
N PHE A 202 5.51 -19.81 -3.20
CA PHE A 202 5.93 -20.18 -4.55
C PHE A 202 7.44 -20.15 -4.70
N LYS A 203 7.93 -20.79 -5.76
CA LYS A 203 9.35 -20.80 -6.07
C LYS A 203 9.72 -19.52 -6.81
N TYR A 204 10.62 -18.73 -6.23
CA TYR A 204 11.17 -17.52 -6.83
C TYR A 204 12.69 -17.54 -6.70
N LYS A 205 13.39 -17.35 -7.82
CA LYS A 205 14.84 -17.58 -7.90
C LYS A 205 15.18 -18.98 -7.37
N GLU A 206 16.17 -19.11 -6.49
CA GLU A 206 16.62 -20.38 -5.92
C GLU A 206 15.85 -20.84 -4.67
N GLY A 207 14.84 -20.09 -4.22
CA GLY A 207 14.16 -20.31 -2.94
C GLY A 207 12.64 -20.47 -3.02
N LEU A 208 12.07 -21.05 -1.97
CA LEU A 208 10.63 -20.96 -1.67
C LEU A 208 10.39 -19.62 -0.97
N THR A 209 9.50 -18.81 -1.50
CA THR A 209 9.20 -17.47 -0.97
C THR A 209 7.70 -17.26 -0.80
N MET A 210 7.36 -16.23 -0.04
CA MET A 210 6.03 -15.67 0.09
C MET A 210 6.17 -14.16 0.23
N PHE A 211 5.43 -13.38 -0.56
CA PHE A 211 5.38 -11.94 -0.37
C PHE A 211 4.22 -11.57 0.54
N GLN A 212 4.46 -10.61 1.43
CA GLN A 212 3.50 -10.18 2.43
C GLN A 212 3.56 -8.66 2.57
N THR A 213 2.41 -8.00 2.49
CA THR A 213 2.34 -6.55 2.70
C THR A 213 2.50 -6.18 4.17
N GLU A 214 2.84 -4.93 4.44
CA GLU A 214 2.61 -4.35 5.76
C GLU A 214 1.09 -4.38 6.08
N PRO A 215 0.70 -4.47 7.36
CA PRO A 215 -0.71 -4.49 7.72
C PRO A 215 -1.39 -3.14 7.49
N ILE A 216 -2.60 -3.16 6.94
CA ILE A 216 -3.54 -2.04 7.02
C ILE A 216 -4.39 -2.20 8.27
N LYS A 217 -4.41 -1.17 9.12
CA LYS A 217 -5.35 -1.10 10.24
C LYS A 217 -6.72 -0.68 9.72
N LEU A 218 -7.74 -1.50 9.99
CA LEU A 218 -9.14 -1.20 9.78
C LEU A 218 -9.81 -0.80 11.10
N THR A 219 -10.72 0.17 11.05
CA THR A 219 -11.55 0.58 12.18
C THR A 219 -13.02 0.37 11.85
N ILE A 220 -13.71 -0.51 12.60
CA ILE A 220 -15.13 -0.81 12.45
C ILE A 220 -15.90 -0.19 13.62
N LYS A 221 -16.85 0.71 13.32
CA LYS A 221 -17.63 1.48 14.30
C LYS A 221 -18.97 0.86 14.66
#